data_AF-A0AAV0WNL6-F1
#
_entry.id   AF-A0AAV0WNL6-F1
#
_cell.length_a   1.000
_cell.length_b   1.000
_cell.length_c   1.000
_cell.angle_alpha   90.00
_cell.angle_beta   90.00
_cell.angle_gamma   90.00
#
_symmetry.space_group_name_H-M   'P 1'
#
loop_
_entity.id
_entity.type
_entity.pdbx_description
1 polymer ?
#
loop_
_entity_poly.entity_id
_entity_poly.type
_entity_poly.pdbx_seq_one_letter_code
_entity_poly.pdbx_strand_id
1 'polypeptide(L)'
;MGTCNIHIMHNAFLKGLDVIRMSVSEFIVNVYYFFNGWPKRCEEFTNIQIKLAVTQHKFIKHCSSRWLTLGKAALRIIEQWDCLIEYFTIFIPKKCSNLMTASKYQGIVKQLRNSLFKAEIYFVINSASIYENFSILFQRQEPLIHVLHDELKKLILIISGRICKQNVLIKWSGDESVFDSNNLLTIPQLPSEVSDLLNNSNTKEIEKKIFIENVKKHYINGALHILNKSSYGVSPKIKYFRCLQPPELKKNEVAMILAKWLIFFL
;
A
#
# COMPACT_ATOMS: atom_id res chain seq x y z
N MET A 1 4.76 24.09 -10.76
CA MET A 1 4.49 22.77 -10.15
C MET A 1 4.16 23.01 -8.68
N GLY A 2 2.87 23.03 -8.30
CA GLY A 2 2.47 23.52 -6.97
C GLY A 2 2.44 22.45 -5.86
N THR A 3 2.44 21.16 -6.20
CA THR A 3 2.38 20.06 -5.23
C THR A 3 3.40 18.97 -5.58
N CYS A 4 4.07 18.44 -4.56
CA CYS A 4 5.03 17.35 -4.72
C CYS A 4 4.30 16.05 -5.11
N ASN A 5 4.75 15.33 -6.14
CA ASN A 5 4.13 14.07 -6.55
C ASN A 5 4.15 13.00 -5.44
N ILE A 6 5.12 13.04 -4.52
CA ILE A 6 5.13 12.17 -3.33
C ILE A 6 3.93 12.47 -2.43
N HIS A 7 3.58 13.75 -2.25
CA HIS A 7 2.40 14.14 -1.47
C HIS A 7 1.11 13.64 -2.14
N ILE A 8 1.10 13.58 -3.47
CA ILE A 8 -0.03 13.03 -4.23
C ILE A 8 -0.12 11.52 -4.04
N MET A 9 1.00 10.79 -4.09
CA MET A 9 1.02 9.35 -3.78
C MET A 9 0.53 9.09 -2.36
N HIS A 10 0.90 9.98 -1.43
CA HIS A 10 0.45 9.92 -0.06
C HIS A 10 -1.07 10.04 0.06
N ASN A 11 -1.64 11.06 -0.56
CA ASN A 11 -3.09 11.26 -0.56
C ASN A 11 -3.82 10.17 -1.36
N ALA A 12 -3.23 9.63 -2.43
CA ALA A 12 -3.81 8.54 -3.22
C ALA A 12 -4.00 7.30 -2.36
N PHE A 13 -2.95 6.89 -1.65
CA PHE A 13 -3.02 5.75 -0.75
C PHE A 13 -4.05 5.97 0.35
N LEU A 14 -4.02 7.13 1.02
CA LEU A 14 -4.99 7.46 2.08
C LEU A 14 -6.44 7.44 1.58
N LYS A 15 -6.73 8.00 0.40
CA LYS A 15 -8.07 7.92 -0.20
C LYS A 15 -8.50 6.49 -0.48
N GLY A 16 -7.58 5.64 -0.92
CA GLY A 16 -7.86 4.21 -1.04
C GLY A 16 -8.17 3.58 0.33
N LEU A 17 -7.45 3.97 1.39
CA LEU A 17 -7.69 3.47 2.74
C LEU A 17 -9.06 3.88 3.30
N ASP A 18 -9.48 5.12 3.05
CA ASP A 18 -10.75 5.67 3.57
C ASP A 18 -11.95 4.83 3.13
N VAL A 19 -11.91 4.28 1.91
CA VAL A 19 -13.01 3.47 1.35
C VAL A 19 -13.01 2.04 1.88
N ILE A 20 -11.87 1.54 2.37
CA ILE A 20 -11.78 0.21 2.99
C ILE A 20 -12.33 0.20 4.43
N ARG A 21 -12.65 1.35 5.04
CA ARG A 21 -12.99 1.45 6.47
C ARG A 21 -11.91 0.79 7.33
N MET A 22 -10.70 1.35 7.30
CA MET A 22 -9.51 0.65 7.80
C MET A 22 -9.40 0.56 9.33
N SER A 23 -10.05 -0.48 9.84
CA SER A 23 -9.73 -1.21 11.08
C SER A 23 -8.22 -1.43 11.29
N VAL A 24 -7.44 -1.64 10.22
CA VAL A 24 -6.00 -1.96 10.30
C VAL A 24 -5.15 -0.83 10.88
N SER A 25 -5.33 0.42 10.41
CA SER A 25 -4.54 1.56 10.93
C SER A 25 -4.84 1.80 12.40
N GLU A 26 -6.13 1.79 12.76
CA GLU A 26 -6.58 1.95 14.13
C GLU A 26 -6.07 0.80 15.03
N PHE A 27 -6.13 -0.44 14.55
CA PHE A 27 -5.63 -1.61 15.26
C PHE A 27 -4.14 -1.49 15.58
N ILE A 28 -3.31 -1.14 14.59
CA ILE A 28 -1.86 -0.96 14.80
C ILE A 28 -1.60 0.13 15.85
N VAL A 29 -2.32 1.25 15.77
CA VAL A 29 -2.23 2.34 16.75
C VAL A 29 -2.64 1.86 18.15
N ASN A 30 -3.74 1.12 18.24
CA ASN A 30 -4.23 0.57 19.50
C ASN A 30 -3.26 -0.42 20.13
N VAL A 31 -2.70 -1.35 19.34
CA VAL A 31 -1.68 -2.30 19.81
C VAL A 31 -0.46 -1.55 20.32
N TYR A 32 0.09 -0.60 19.55
CA TYR A 32 1.24 0.19 19.98
C TYR A 32 0.97 0.89 21.33
N TYR A 33 -0.15 1.61 21.45
CA TYR A 33 -0.51 2.32 22.68
C TYR A 33 -1.09 1.43 23.79
N PHE A 34 -1.25 0.12 23.56
CA PHE A 34 -1.53 -0.83 24.64
C PHE A 34 -0.27 -1.11 25.45
N PHE A 35 0.88 -1.23 24.77
CA PHE A 35 2.18 -1.52 25.38
C PHE A 35 2.97 -0.25 25.72
N ASN A 36 2.87 0.80 24.91
CA ASN A 36 3.63 2.03 25.11
C ASN A 36 3.30 2.68 26.46
N GLY A 37 4.32 2.92 27.28
CA GLY A 37 4.18 3.50 28.63
C GLY A 37 3.84 2.49 29.72
N TRP A 38 3.79 1.19 29.42
CA TRP A 38 3.46 0.13 30.38
C TRP A 38 4.52 -0.97 30.41
N PRO A 39 5.65 -0.76 31.13
CA PRO A 39 6.78 -1.71 31.14
C PRO A 39 6.39 -3.15 31.49
N LYS A 40 5.51 -3.32 32.47
CA LYS A 40 5.00 -4.64 32.87
C LYS A 40 4.33 -5.39 31.71
N ARG A 41 3.51 -4.70 30.90
CA ARG A 41 2.86 -5.33 29.73
C ARG A 41 3.89 -5.75 28.68
N CYS A 42 4.94 -4.95 28.49
CA CYS A 42 6.03 -5.28 27.57
C CYS A 42 6.80 -6.52 28.03
N GLU A 43 7.09 -6.63 29.33
CA GLU A 43 7.76 -7.79 29.92
C GLU A 43 6.91 -9.06 29.78
N GLU A 44 5.62 -8.98 30.13
CA GLU A 44 4.67 -10.09 29.97
C GLU A 44 4.56 -10.54 28.50
N PHE A 45 4.51 -9.61 27.56
CA PHE A 45 4.49 -9.92 26.14
C PHE A 45 5.81 -10.54 25.66
N THR A 46 6.95 -10.07 26.17
CA THR A 46 8.28 -10.65 25.87
C THR A 46 8.37 -12.10 26.31
N ASN A 47 7.80 -12.44 27.47
CA ASN A 47 7.72 -13.83 27.94
C ASN A 47 6.89 -14.71 26.99
N ILE A 48 5.84 -14.17 26.38
CA ILE A 48 5.07 -14.88 25.35
C ILE A 48 5.86 -15.03 24.05
N GLN A 49 6.58 -13.99 23.62
CA GLN A 49 7.47 -14.08 22.46
C GLN A 49 8.51 -15.19 22.63
N ILE A 50 9.14 -15.25 23.81
CA ILE A 50 10.10 -16.33 24.17
C ILE A 50 9.40 -17.70 24.15
N LYS A 51 8.24 -17.82 24.79
CA LYS A 51 7.46 -19.08 24.84
C LYS A 51 7.12 -19.61 23.45
N LEU A 52 6.79 -18.72 22.50
CA LEU A 52 6.40 -19.08 21.14
C LEU A 52 7.58 -19.07 20.14
N ALA A 53 8.82 -18.90 20.62
CA ALA A 53 10.02 -18.80 19.79
C ALA A 53 9.94 -17.72 18.69
N VAL A 54 9.25 -16.61 18.98
CA VAL A 54 9.16 -15.43 18.10
C VAL A 54 10.20 -14.40 18.53
N THR A 55 10.83 -13.74 17.57
CA THR A 55 11.82 -12.68 17.85
C THR A 55 11.23 -11.57 18.72
N GLN A 56 11.99 -11.11 19.71
CA GLN A 56 11.55 -10.18 20.76
C GLN A 56 11.55 -8.73 20.28
N HIS A 57 10.68 -8.45 19.32
CA HIS A 57 10.58 -7.16 18.67
C HIS A 57 9.49 -6.29 19.28
N LYS A 58 9.78 -5.01 19.49
CA LYS A 58 8.80 -4.00 19.93
C LYS A 58 7.88 -3.58 18.78
N PHE A 59 6.66 -3.16 19.08
CA PHE A 59 5.75 -2.62 18.06
C PHE A 59 6.23 -1.28 17.51
N ILE A 60 6.01 -1.06 16.21
CA ILE A 60 6.38 0.19 15.52
C ILE A 60 5.23 1.19 15.65
N LYS A 61 5.55 2.43 16.00
CA LYS A 61 4.56 3.51 16.06
C LYS A 61 4.08 3.86 14.65
N HIS A 62 2.79 3.75 14.42
CA HIS A 62 2.12 4.25 13.22
C HIS A 62 1.42 5.58 13.52
N CYS A 63 1.50 6.52 12.57
CA CYS A 63 0.72 7.75 12.58
C CYS A 63 -0.27 7.69 11.42
N SER A 64 -1.57 7.79 11.71
CA SER A 64 -2.65 7.61 10.72
C SER A 64 -2.57 8.58 9.55
N SER A 65 -2.05 9.80 9.78
CA SER A 65 -1.79 10.79 8.72
C SER A 65 -0.49 10.54 7.94
N ARG A 66 0.24 9.45 8.21
CA ARG A 66 1.54 9.11 7.58
C ARG A 66 1.58 7.65 7.13
N TRP A 67 1.07 7.37 5.93
CA TRP A 67 1.02 6.01 5.38
C TRP A 67 2.38 5.31 5.29
N LEU A 68 3.50 6.03 5.14
CA LEU A 68 4.84 5.41 5.01
C LEU A 68 5.19 4.50 6.20
N THR A 69 4.60 4.76 7.36
CA THR A 69 4.82 3.94 8.56
C THR A 69 3.88 2.74 8.64
N LEU A 70 2.79 2.73 7.86
CA LEU A 70 1.74 1.72 7.93
C LEU A 70 2.24 0.35 7.50
N GLY A 71 2.90 0.24 6.33
CA GLY A 71 3.39 -1.04 5.81
C GLY A 71 4.37 -1.72 6.77
N LYS A 72 5.37 -0.97 7.27
CA LYS A 72 6.35 -1.48 8.24
C LYS A 72 5.71 -1.88 9.58
N ALA A 73 4.77 -1.08 10.08
CA ALA A 73 4.07 -1.40 11.31
C ALA A 73 3.13 -2.61 11.15
N ALA A 74 2.46 -2.74 10.00
CA ALA A 74 1.64 -3.90 9.65
C ALA A 74 2.47 -5.18 9.53
N LEU A 75 3.66 -5.12 8.92
CA LEU A 75 4.62 -6.24 8.89
C LEU A 75 5.00 -6.69 10.32
N ARG A 76 5.28 -5.73 11.22
CA ARG A 76 5.56 -6.04 12.64
C ARG A 76 4.36 -6.66 13.35
N ILE A 77 3.13 -6.29 13.00
CA ILE A 77 1.93 -6.97 13.53
C ILE A 77 1.84 -8.41 13.04
N ILE A 78 2.07 -8.67 11.75
CA ILE A 78 2.03 -10.02 11.18
C ILE A 78 3.11 -10.90 11.80
N GLU A 79 4.33 -10.38 11.94
CA GLU A 79 5.46 -11.05 12.60
C GLU A 79 5.10 -11.51 14.03
N GLN A 80 4.31 -10.70 14.73
CA GLN A 80 3.94 -10.90 16.14
C GLN A 80 2.52 -11.46 16.29
N TRP A 81 1.91 -11.94 15.21
CA TRP A 81 0.48 -12.26 15.17
C TRP A 81 0.08 -13.33 16.19
N ASP A 82 0.82 -14.44 16.24
CA ASP A 82 0.49 -15.54 17.15
C ASP A 82 0.73 -15.16 18.62
N CYS A 83 1.73 -14.32 18.88
CA CYS A 83 1.97 -13.73 20.20
C CYS A 83 0.82 -12.79 20.60
N LEU A 84 0.29 -11.99 19.68
CA LEU A 84 -0.87 -11.13 19.93
C LEU A 84 -2.11 -11.97 20.24
N ILE A 85 -2.35 -13.06 19.50
CA ILE A 85 -3.45 -13.99 19.77
C ILE A 85 -3.31 -14.59 21.18
N GLU A 86 -2.16 -15.18 21.51
CA GLU A 86 -1.91 -15.76 22.84
C GLU A 86 -2.08 -14.70 23.95
N TYR A 87 -1.50 -13.51 23.78
CA TYR A 87 -1.54 -12.47 24.81
C TYR A 87 -2.96 -11.96 25.07
N PHE A 88 -3.66 -11.57 24.00
CA PHE A 88 -4.97 -10.93 24.12
C PHE A 88 -6.13 -11.91 24.32
N THR A 89 -6.02 -13.17 23.86
CA THR A 89 -7.13 -14.13 23.95
C THR A 89 -6.96 -15.20 25.03
N ILE A 90 -5.74 -15.40 25.53
CA ILE A 90 -5.44 -16.44 26.53
C ILE A 90 -4.82 -15.85 27.79
N PHE A 91 -3.71 -15.12 27.68
CA PHE A 91 -2.98 -14.60 28.84
C PHE A 91 -3.79 -13.57 29.63
N ILE A 92 -4.25 -12.49 28.99
CA ILE A 92 -4.99 -11.43 29.67
C ILE A 92 -6.25 -11.97 30.36
N PRO A 93 -7.12 -12.77 29.71
CA PRO A 93 -8.28 -13.35 30.38
C PRO A 93 -7.95 -14.19 31.62
N LYS A 94 -6.81 -14.89 31.63
CA LYS A 94 -6.40 -15.76 32.73
C LYS A 94 -5.67 -15.03 33.86
N LYS A 95 -4.90 -13.99 33.55
CA LYS A 95 -3.95 -13.36 34.49
C LYS A 95 -4.21 -11.89 34.79
N CYS A 96 -4.91 -11.18 33.91
CA CYS A 96 -5.13 -9.73 33.99
C CYS A 96 -6.55 -9.35 33.57
N SER A 97 -7.56 -10.05 34.11
CA SER A 97 -8.96 -9.91 33.70
C SER A 97 -9.52 -8.48 33.86
N ASN A 98 -8.95 -7.69 34.76
CA ASN A 98 -9.26 -6.26 34.91
C ASN A 98 -8.98 -5.43 33.65
N LEU A 99 -8.04 -5.83 32.80
CA LEU A 99 -7.77 -5.15 31.52
C LEU A 99 -8.86 -5.40 30.47
N MET A 100 -9.72 -6.41 30.67
CA MET A 100 -10.73 -6.80 29.69
C MET A 100 -11.86 -5.76 29.52
N THR A 101 -12.07 -4.92 30.53
CA THR A 101 -13.07 -3.84 30.49
C THR A 101 -12.60 -2.62 29.69
N ALA A 102 -11.28 -2.52 29.42
CA ALA A 102 -10.74 -1.41 28.66
C ALA A 102 -11.21 -1.46 27.20
N SER A 103 -11.76 -0.36 26.69
CA SER A 103 -12.24 -0.24 25.30
C SER A 103 -11.16 -0.63 24.28
N LYS A 104 -9.91 -0.24 24.53
CA LYS A 104 -8.76 -0.59 23.70
C LYS A 104 -8.52 -2.10 23.61
N TYR A 105 -8.63 -2.82 24.72
CA TYR A 105 -8.52 -4.28 24.74
C TYR A 105 -9.65 -4.91 23.91
N GLN A 106 -10.89 -4.46 24.11
CA GLN A 106 -12.05 -4.98 23.39
C GLN A 106 -11.94 -4.75 21.88
N GLY A 107 -11.47 -3.56 21.48
CA GLY A 107 -11.20 -3.23 20.08
C GLY A 107 -10.16 -4.15 19.46
N ILE A 108 -9.04 -4.41 20.15
CA ILE A 108 -7.98 -5.32 19.68
C ILE A 108 -8.53 -6.75 19.55
N VAL A 109 -9.18 -7.28 20.59
CA VAL A 109 -9.73 -8.65 20.58
C VAL A 109 -10.79 -8.83 19.51
N LYS A 110 -11.65 -7.83 19.29
CA LYS A 110 -12.65 -7.86 18.22
C LYS A 110 -12.01 -8.11 16.86
N GLN A 111 -10.91 -7.41 16.57
CA GLN A 111 -10.21 -7.55 15.30
C GLN A 111 -9.41 -8.86 15.21
N LEU A 112 -8.75 -9.28 16.30
CA LEU A 112 -8.03 -10.57 16.35
C LEU A 112 -8.96 -11.78 16.15
N ARG A 113 -10.23 -11.67 16.53
CA ARG A 113 -11.25 -12.72 16.31
C ARG A 113 -11.88 -12.69 14.91
N ASN A 114 -11.70 -11.61 14.15
CA ASN A 114 -12.19 -11.53 12.78
C ASN A 114 -11.26 -12.33 11.86
N SER A 115 -11.78 -13.40 11.27
CA SER A 115 -11.04 -14.31 10.39
C SER A 115 -10.49 -13.63 9.13
N LEU A 116 -11.11 -12.55 8.65
CA LEU A 116 -10.62 -11.78 7.49
C LEU A 116 -9.57 -10.73 7.86
N PHE A 117 -9.44 -10.37 9.13
CA PHE A 117 -8.64 -9.21 9.51
C PHE A 117 -7.15 -9.42 9.22
N LYS A 118 -6.64 -10.65 9.37
CA LYS A 118 -5.28 -10.99 8.95
C LYS A 118 -5.06 -10.79 7.45
N ALA A 119 -6.06 -11.13 6.63
CA ALA A 119 -6.03 -10.91 5.18
C ALA A 119 -6.08 -9.41 4.83
N GLU A 120 -6.85 -8.61 5.57
CA GLU A 120 -6.84 -7.14 5.45
C GLU A 120 -5.44 -6.55 5.73
N ILE A 121 -4.73 -7.05 6.75
CA ILE A 121 -3.37 -6.59 7.06
C ILE A 121 -2.40 -6.95 5.92
N TYR A 122 -2.44 -8.18 5.41
CA TYR A 122 -1.61 -8.59 4.27
C TYR A 122 -1.90 -7.78 3.01
N PHE A 123 -3.18 -7.48 2.75
CA PHE A 123 -3.56 -6.59 1.66
C PHE A 123 -2.94 -5.20 1.82
N VAL A 124 -3.00 -4.61 3.02
CA VAL A 124 -2.42 -3.28 3.29
C VAL A 124 -0.90 -3.26 3.10
N ILE A 125 -0.20 -4.32 3.54
CA ILE A 125 1.25 -4.46 3.34
C ILE A 125 1.58 -4.44 1.84
N ASN A 126 0.89 -5.28 1.06
CA ASN A 126 1.11 -5.40 -0.38
C ASN A 126 0.67 -4.15 -1.15
N SER A 127 -0.37 -3.45 -0.69
CA SER A 127 -0.77 -2.19 -1.32
C SER A 127 0.27 -1.10 -1.04
N ALA A 128 0.74 -0.98 0.21
CA ALA A 128 1.76 0.01 0.57
C ALA A 128 3.05 -0.15 -0.25
N SER A 129 3.49 -1.38 -0.52
CA SER A 129 4.71 -1.64 -1.30
C SER A 129 4.61 -1.19 -2.76
N ILE A 130 3.40 -1.08 -3.33
CA ILE A 130 3.20 -0.55 -4.70
C ILE A 130 3.64 0.93 -4.77
N TYR A 131 3.34 1.71 -3.73
CA TYR A 131 3.68 3.14 -3.66
C TYR A 131 5.12 3.37 -3.19
N GLU A 132 5.67 2.47 -2.38
CA GLU A 132 7.00 2.62 -1.77
C GLU A 132 8.11 2.74 -2.84
N ASN A 133 8.05 1.96 -3.92
CA ASN A 133 9.03 2.05 -5.02
C ASN A 133 9.07 3.45 -5.66
N PHE A 134 7.88 4.02 -5.92
CA PHE A 134 7.78 5.38 -6.48
C PHE A 134 8.30 6.41 -5.46
N SER A 135 7.91 6.28 -4.20
CA SER A 135 8.37 7.16 -3.13
C SER A 135 9.90 7.15 -2.98
N ILE A 136 10.53 5.98 -2.95
CA ILE A 136 11.99 5.85 -2.83
C ILE A 136 12.69 6.53 -4.02
N LEU A 137 12.17 6.33 -5.24
CA LEU A 137 12.76 6.94 -6.43
C LEU A 137 12.72 8.47 -6.37
N PHE A 138 11.56 9.05 -6.10
CA PHE A 138 11.38 10.51 -6.12
C PHE A 138 11.80 11.23 -4.83
N GLN A 139 12.24 10.49 -3.80
CA GLN A 139 12.88 11.05 -2.61
C GLN A 139 14.39 11.29 -2.81
N ARG A 140 14.96 10.87 -3.94
CA ARG A 140 16.36 11.16 -4.28
C ARG A 140 16.57 12.66 -4.49
N GLN A 141 17.80 13.11 -4.24
CA GLN A 141 18.17 14.53 -4.39
C GLN A 141 18.34 14.97 -5.84
N GLU A 142 18.54 14.03 -6.76
CA GLU A 142 18.77 14.30 -8.18
C GLU A 142 17.47 14.72 -8.92
N PRO A 143 17.56 15.56 -9.97
CA PRO A 143 16.39 16.01 -10.72
C PRO A 143 15.83 14.91 -11.63
N LEU A 144 14.75 14.26 -11.19
CA LEU A 144 14.13 13.12 -11.88
C LEU A 144 12.91 13.49 -12.76
N ILE A 145 12.78 14.76 -13.18
CA ILE A 145 11.63 15.20 -13.98
C ILE A 145 11.50 14.45 -15.31
N HIS A 146 12.63 14.02 -15.86
CA HIS A 146 12.76 13.34 -17.14
C HIS A 146 12.24 11.89 -17.14
N VAL A 147 12.07 11.27 -15.97
CA VAL A 147 11.43 9.95 -15.79
C VAL A 147 10.04 10.04 -15.16
N LEU A 148 9.65 11.20 -14.62
CA LEU A 148 8.44 11.37 -13.82
C LEU A 148 7.17 10.90 -14.53
N HIS A 149 6.97 11.31 -15.79
CA HIS A 149 5.79 10.92 -16.55
C HIS A 149 5.70 9.40 -16.73
N ASP A 150 6.81 8.77 -17.09
CA ASP A 150 6.87 7.33 -17.37
C ASP A 150 6.68 6.52 -16.08
N GLU A 151 7.25 6.95 -14.96
CA GLU A 151 7.07 6.30 -13.66
C GLU A 151 5.65 6.50 -13.09
N LEU A 152 5.02 7.65 -13.31
CA LEU A 152 3.60 7.85 -12.98
C LEU A 152 2.71 6.93 -13.82
N LYS A 153 2.95 6.85 -15.13
CA LYS A 153 2.22 5.93 -16.03
C LYS A 153 2.36 4.49 -15.57
N LYS A 154 3.59 4.07 -15.27
CA LYS A 154 3.91 2.72 -14.79
C LYS A 154 3.20 2.42 -13.47
N LEU A 155 3.20 3.34 -12.52
CA LEU A 155 2.49 3.17 -11.25
C LEU A 155 0.98 3.00 -11.46
N ILE A 156 0.35 3.84 -12.29
CA ILE A 156 -1.07 3.71 -12.61
C ILE A 156 -1.34 2.35 -13.25
N LEU A 157 -0.53 1.93 -14.22
CA LEU A 157 -0.67 0.61 -14.86
C LEU A 157 -0.52 -0.56 -13.88
N ILE A 158 0.40 -0.47 -12.91
CA ILE A 158 0.56 -1.49 -11.86
C ILE A 158 -0.70 -1.58 -10.99
N ILE A 159 -1.24 -0.43 -10.56
CA ILE A 159 -2.45 -0.39 -9.73
C ILE A 159 -3.65 -0.90 -10.52
N SER A 160 -3.87 -0.39 -11.73
CA SER A 160 -4.95 -0.82 -12.62
C SER A 160 -4.81 -2.30 -13.01
N GLY A 161 -3.58 -2.81 -13.16
CA GLY A 161 -3.27 -4.22 -13.38
C GLY A 161 -3.81 -5.16 -12.30
N ARG A 162 -4.06 -4.65 -11.09
CA ARG A 162 -4.68 -5.44 -10.02
C ARG A 162 -6.18 -5.63 -10.19
N ILE A 163 -6.84 -4.81 -10.99
CA ILE A 163 -8.31 -4.74 -11.02
C ILE A 163 -8.92 -4.77 -12.43
N CYS A 164 -8.17 -4.43 -13.47
CA CYS A 164 -8.65 -4.33 -14.84
C CYS A 164 -8.18 -5.52 -15.69
N LYS A 165 -8.96 -5.84 -16.73
CA LYS A 165 -8.59 -6.87 -17.70
C LYS A 165 -7.40 -6.41 -18.57
N GLN A 166 -6.49 -7.33 -18.89
CA GLN A 166 -5.24 -7.02 -19.61
C GLN A 166 -5.48 -6.40 -20.99
N ASN A 167 -6.49 -6.86 -21.72
CA ASN A 167 -6.85 -6.34 -23.04
C ASN A 167 -7.31 -4.86 -23.02
N VAL A 168 -7.82 -4.38 -21.88
CA VAL A 168 -8.18 -2.97 -21.67
C VAL A 168 -6.91 -2.15 -21.41
N LEU A 169 -6.01 -2.66 -20.56
CA LEU A 169 -4.78 -1.95 -20.17
C LEU A 169 -3.81 -1.72 -21.34
N ILE A 170 -3.73 -2.66 -22.28
CA ILE A 170 -2.91 -2.52 -23.49
C ILE A 170 -3.35 -1.32 -24.34
N LYS A 171 -4.66 -1.02 -24.35
CA LYS A 171 -5.27 0.07 -25.13
C LYS A 171 -5.38 1.38 -24.35
N TRP A 172 -4.95 1.40 -23.09
CA TRP A 172 -5.19 2.54 -22.21
C TRP A 172 -4.40 3.78 -22.62
N SER A 173 -5.13 4.89 -22.80
CA SER A 173 -4.60 6.18 -23.25
C SER A 173 -4.35 7.20 -22.13
N GLY A 174 -4.64 6.86 -20.87
CA GLY A 174 -4.53 7.81 -19.76
C GLY A 174 -5.85 8.42 -19.31
N ASP A 175 -6.98 7.76 -19.56
CA ASP A 175 -8.31 8.22 -19.16
C ASP A 175 -8.94 7.31 -18.07
N GLU A 176 -10.03 7.80 -17.46
CA GLU A 176 -10.71 7.14 -16.34
C GLU A 176 -11.58 5.95 -16.76
N SER A 177 -11.93 5.80 -18.06
CA SER A 177 -12.85 4.75 -18.53
C SER A 177 -12.31 3.32 -18.31
N VAL A 178 -11.01 3.19 -18.08
CA VAL A 178 -10.37 1.93 -17.68
C VAL A 178 -10.99 1.31 -16.43
N PHE A 179 -11.64 2.11 -15.58
CA PHE A 179 -12.32 1.68 -14.35
C PHE A 179 -13.82 1.43 -14.49
N ASP A 180 -14.37 1.48 -15.71
CA ASP A 180 -15.76 1.10 -15.97
C ASP A 180 -16.00 -0.36 -15.60
N SER A 181 -17.21 -0.67 -15.09
CA SER A 181 -17.56 -1.99 -14.55
C SER A 181 -17.25 -3.16 -15.49
N ASN A 182 -17.45 -2.96 -16.81
CA ASN A 182 -17.19 -3.97 -17.84
C ASN A 182 -15.70 -4.28 -18.04
N ASN A 183 -14.83 -3.33 -17.67
CA ASN A 183 -13.38 -3.41 -17.81
C ASN A 183 -12.71 -4.07 -16.59
N LEU A 184 -13.41 -4.13 -15.45
CA LEU A 184 -12.91 -4.69 -14.21
C LEU A 184 -12.94 -6.23 -14.22
N LEU A 185 -12.01 -6.82 -13.48
CA LEU A 185 -11.99 -8.23 -13.14
C LEU A 185 -13.08 -8.52 -12.11
N THR A 186 -13.68 -9.72 -12.20
CA THR A 186 -14.63 -10.20 -11.17
C THR A 186 -13.93 -10.34 -9.82
N ILE A 187 -12.73 -10.92 -9.82
CA ILE A 187 -11.86 -11.03 -8.65
C ILE A 187 -10.55 -10.29 -9.00
N PRO A 188 -10.14 -9.30 -8.20
CA PRO A 188 -8.89 -8.59 -8.42
C PRO A 188 -7.69 -9.53 -8.25
N GLN A 189 -6.54 -9.18 -8.80
CA GLN A 189 -5.29 -9.86 -8.46
C GLN A 189 -4.95 -9.57 -7.00
N LEU A 190 -4.95 -10.63 -6.20
CA LEU A 190 -4.63 -10.58 -4.78
C LEU A 190 -3.23 -11.16 -4.53
N PRO A 191 -2.55 -10.74 -3.45
CA PRO A 191 -1.39 -11.46 -2.93
C PRO A 191 -1.76 -12.90 -2.56
N SER A 192 -0.83 -13.84 -2.71
CA SER A 192 -1.02 -15.26 -2.39
C SER A 192 -1.56 -15.48 -0.98
N GLU A 193 -1.00 -14.78 0.00
CA GLU A 193 -1.37 -14.87 1.40
C GLU A 193 -2.82 -14.45 1.64
N VAL A 194 -3.29 -13.44 0.89
CA VAL A 194 -4.67 -12.98 0.98
C VAL A 194 -5.61 -14.02 0.37
N SER A 195 -5.27 -14.56 -0.80
CA SER A 195 -6.04 -15.62 -1.46
C SER A 195 -6.15 -16.88 -0.60
N ASP A 196 -5.04 -17.32 -0.01
CA ASP A 196 -4.99 -18.51 0.85
C ASP A 196 -5.85 -18.30 2.11
N LEU A 197 -5.77 -17.13 2.73
CA LEU A 197 -6.60 -16.81 3.90
C LEU A 197 -8.09 -16.74 3.56
N LEU A 198 -8.46 -16.21 2.39
CA LEU A 198 -9.85 -16.17 1.95
C LEU A 198 -10.43 -17.55 1.62
N ASN A 199 -9.60 -18.44 1.08
CA ASN A 199 -10.00 -19.80 0.75
C ASN A 199 -10.14 -20.67 2.01
N ASN A 200 -9.25 -20.49 2.99
CA ASN A 200 -9.22 -21.28 4.22
C ASN A 200 -10.10 -20.71 5.35
N SER A 201 -10.68 -19.52 5.19
CA SER A 201 -11.49 -18.94 6.24
C SER A 201 -12.91 -19.52 6.28
N ASN A 202 -13.40 -19.81 7.49
CA ASN A 202 -14.81 -20.17 7.76
C ASN A 202 -15.77 -18.95 7.66
N THR A 203 -15.39 -17.93 6.89
CA THR A 203 -16.12 -16.67 6.76
C THR A 203 -17.29 -16.82 5.80
N LYS A 204 -18.39 -16.09 6.02
CA LYS A 204 -19.53 -16.06 5.10
C LYS A 204 -19.10 -15.52 3.74
N GLU A 205 -19.61 -16.12 2.67
CA GLU A 205 -19.33 -15.67 1.28
C GLU A 205 -19.71 -14.21 1.03
N ILE A 206 -20.71 -13.69 1.73
CA ILE A 206 -21.11 -12.27 1.66
C ILE A 206 -19.96 -11.36 2.16
N GLU A 207 -19.30 -11.73 3.25
CA GLU A 207 -18.20 -10.94 3.83
C GLU A 207 -16.96 -11.00 2.94
N LYS A 208 -16.68 -12.16 2.32
CA LYS A 208 -15.63 -12.28 1.30
C LYS A 208 -15.91 -11.36 0.10
N LYS A 209 -17.15 -11.34 -0.41
CA LYS A 209 -17.55 -10.43 -1.50
C LYS A 209 -17.39 -8.96 -1.12
N ILE A 210 -17.76 -8.59 0.11
CA ILE A 210 -17.55 -7.23 0.63
C ILE A 210 -16.06 -6.88 0.68
N PHE A 211 -15.22 -7.80 1.16
CA PHE A 211 -13.76 -7.61 1.16
C PHE A 211 -13.21 -7.37 -0.26
N ILE A 212 -13.60 -8.22 -1.22
CA ILE A 212 -13.17 -8.09 -2.62
C ILE A 212 -13.61 -6.74 -3.21
N GLU A 213 -14.84 -6.32 -2.94
CA GLU A 213 -15.36 -5.03 -3.41
C GLU A 213 -14.59 -3.85 -2.80
N ASN A 214 -14.25 -3.93 -1.52
CA ASN A 214 -13.44 -2.92 -0.83
C ASN A 214 -12.02 -2.85 -1.41
N VAL A 215 -11.40 -3.99 -1.73
CA VAL A 215 -10.09 -4.05 -2.41
C VAL A 215 -10.15 -3.36 -3.78
N LYS A 216 -11.19 -3.62 -4.59
CA LYS A 216 -11.35 -2.94 -5.88
C LYS A 216 -11.46 -1.44 -5.70
N LYS A 217 -12.35 -1.00 -4.81
CA LYS A 217 -12.57 0.42 -4.51
C LYS A 217 -11.28 1.11 -4.05
N HIS A 218 -10.45 0.44 -3.27
CA HIS A 218 -9.15 0.99 -2.85
C HIS A 218 -8.24 1.29 -4.02
N TYR A 219 -8.04 0.32 -4.92
CA TYR A 219 -7.18 0.51 -6.08
C TYR A 219 -7.76 1.54 -7.05
N ILE A 220 -9.07 1.53 -7.29
CA ILE A 220 -9.75 2.53 -8.15
C ILE A 220 -9.53 3.94 -7.60
N ASN A 221 -9.82 4.17 -6.30
CA ASN A 221 -9.67 5.51 -5.72
C ASN A 221 -8.22 5.98 -5.68
N GLY A 222 -7.27 5.08 -5.40
CA GLY A 222 -5.85 5.38 -5.46
C GLY A 222 -5.41 5.78 -6.86
N ALA A 223 -5.77 4.99 -7.88
CA ALA A 223 -5.41 5.26 -9.27
C ALA A 223 -6.07 6.53 -9.82
N LEU A 224 -7.37 6.74 -9.57
CA LEU A 224 -8.08 7.96 -9.95
C LEU A 224 -7.48 9.20 -9.29
N HIS A 225 -7.07 9.11 -8.02
CA HIS A 225 -6.42 10.24 -7.36
C HIS A 225 -5.09 10.59 -8.03
N ILE A 226 -4.28 9.59 -8.36
CA ILE A 226 -3.02 9.79 -9.09
C ILE A 226 -3.33 10.42 -10.45
N LEU A 227 -4.26 9.84 -11.21
CA LEU A 227 -4.61 10.30 -12.55
C LEU A 227 -5.03 11.78 -12.55
N ASN A 228 -5.87 12.17 -11.59
CA ASN A 228 -6.54 13.47 -11.59
C ASN A 228 -5.77 14.57 -10.89
N LYS A 229 -4.86 14.22 -9.98
CA LYS A 229 -4.12 15.21 -9.19
C LYS A 229 -2.64 15.26 -9.52
N SER A 230 -2.07 14.15 -9.98
CA SER A 230 -0.66 14.13 -10.36
C SER A 230 -0.41 14.91 -11.64
N SER A 231 0.87 15.17 -11.84
CA SER A 231 1.35 15.86 -13.01
C SER A 231 1.15 15.05 -14.32
N TYR A 232 0.80 13.75 -14.23
CA TYR A 232 0.41 12.92 -15.38
C TYR A 232 -0.84 13.46 -16.08
N GLY A 233 -1.94 13.66 -15.36
CA GLY A 233 -3.18 14.20 -15.93
C GLY A 233 -3.19 15.74 -15.97
N VAL A 234 -2.68 16.40 -14.94
CA VAL A 234 -2.75 17.87 -14.82
C VAL A 234 -1.76 18.59 -15.72
N SER A 235 -0.61 17.98 -16.02
CA SER A 235 0.43 18.59 -16.86
C SER A 235 0.96 17.62 -17.92
N PRO A 236 0.18 17.37 -18.99
CA PRO A 236 0.55 16.40 -20.03
C PRO A 236 1.87 16.75 -20.73
N LYS A 237 2.31 18.02 -20.65
CA LYS A 237 3.56 18.50 -21.21
C LYS A 237 4.80 17.88 -20.54
N ILE A 238 4.68 17.31 -19.34
CA ILE A 238 5.82 16.68 -18.66
C ILE A 238 6.38 15.49 -19.45
N LYS A 239 5.55 14.83 -20.27
CA LYS A 239 6.01 13.76 -21.16
C LYS A 239 7.17 14.19 -22.07
N TYR A 240 7.27 15.48 -22.41
CA TYR A 240 8.32 16.00 -23.27
C TYR A 240 9.68 16.14 -22.55
N PHE A 241 9.72 16.20 -21.22
CA PHE A 241 11.00 16.20 -20.48
C PHE A 241 11.75 14.87 -20.59
N ARG A 242 11.14 13.84 -21.18
CA ARG A 242 11.82 12.60 -21.57
C ARG A 242 13.04 12.86 -22.47
N CYS A 243 13.08 13.96 -23.22
CA CYS A 243 14.24 14.36 -24.02
C CYS A 243 15.52 14.58 -23.19
N LEU A 244 15.40 14.80 -21.88
CA LEU A 244 16.52 14.97 -20.95
C LEU A 244 17.08 13.63 -20.43
N GLN A 245 16.50 12.48 -20.83
CA GLN A 245 17.02 11.17 -20.47
C GLN A 245 18.40 10.94 -21.12
N PRO A 246 19.41 10.43 -20.40
CA PRO A 246 20.76 10.22 -20.94
C PRO A 246 20.81 9.43 -22.26
N PRO A 247 20.00 8.35 -22.46
CA PRO A 247 19.94 7.66 -23.75
C PRO A 247 19.42 8.53 -24.92
N GLU A 248 18.47 9.42 -24.67
CA GLU A 248 17.89 10.29 -25.71
C GLU A 248 18.84 11.45 -26.05
N LEU A 249 19.57 11.97 -25.06
CA LEU A 249 20.64 12.95 -25.29
C LEU A 249 21.74 12.37 -26.19
N LYS A 250 22.19 11.14 -25.93
CA LYS A 250 23.18 10.45 -26.77
C LYS A 250 22.70 10.22 -28.20
N LYS A 251 21.43 9.84 -28.39
CA LYS A 251 20.85 9.70 -29.74
C LYS A 251 20.83 11.03 -30.48
N ASN A 252 20.47 12.11 -29.80
CA ASN A 252 20.44 13.45 -30.40
C ASN A 252 21.86 13.93 -30.75
N GLU A 253 22.87 13.65 -29.92
CA GLU A 253 24.26 13.94 -30.25
C GLU A 253 24.73 13.18 -31.50
N VAL A 254 24.43 11.87 -31.59
CA VAL A 254 24.75 11.06 -32.77
C VAL A 254 24.01 11.57 -34.01
N ALA A 255 22.72 11.88 -33.91
CA ALA A 255 21.94 12.43 -35.02
C ALA A 255 22.46 13.80 -35.47
N MET A 256 22.88 14.66 -34.54
CA MET A 256 23.43 15.98 -34.83
C MET A 256 24.83 15.89 -35.44
N ILE A 257 25.64 14.92 -35.03
CA ILE A 257 26.90 14.58 -35.69
C ILE A 257 26.62 14.11 -37.12
N LEU A 258 25.74 13.13 -37.33
CA LEU A 258 25.38 12.62 -38.66
C LEU A 258 24.82 13.72 -39.59
N ALA A 259 23.98 14.62 -39.06
CA ALA A 259 23.46 15.75 -39.82
C ALA A 259 24.56 16.75 -40.22
N LYS A 260 25.55 17.02 -39.36
CA LYS A 260 26.72 17.82 -39.73
C LYS A 260 27.55 17.14 -40.82
N TRP A 261 27.73 15.82 -40.75
CA TRP A 261 28.43 15.07 -41.79
C TRP A 261 27.69 15.13 -43.14
N LEU A 262 26.36 15.04 -43.16
CA LEU A 262 25.55 15.18 -44.39
C LEU A 262 25.64 16.58 -45.03
N ILE A 263 25.80 17.64 -44.24
CA ILE A 263 26.00 19.01 -44.75
C ILE A 263 27.39 19.18 -45.39
N PHE A 264 28.39 18.39 -44.97
CA PHE A 264 29.73 18.42 -45.57
C PHE A 264 29.86 17.62 -46.88
N PHE A 265 28.84 16.83 -47.24
CA PHE A 265 28.80 16.00 -48.45
C PHE A 265 27.78 16.48 -49.50
N LEU A 266 27.19 17.67 -49.30
CA LEU A 266 26.37 18.41 -50.27
C LEU A 266 27.08 19.73 -50.61
#